data_AF-Q1MHX7-F1
#
_entry.id   AF-Q1MHX7-F1
#
_cell.length_a   1.000
_cell.length_b   1.000
_cell.length_c   1.000
_cell.angle_alpha   90.00
_cell.angle_beta   90.00
_cell.angle_gamma   90.00
#
_symmetry.space_group_name_H-M   'P 1'
#
loop_
_entity.id
_entity.type
_entity.pdbx_description
1 polymer ?
#
loop_
_entity_poly.entity_id
_entity_poly.type
_entity_poly.pdbx_seq_one_letter_code
_entity_poly.pdbx_strand_id
1 'polypeptide(L)'
;MCRVETDRDEIDEILYRRHTGSQGGVGQSTWDDRQKATFVNRTGKGGKLNVADEIETRLKAAGLLPKKGRIPRSNLNRLLSGEAFRNRVGISTAKGRFEFIRTEEASLKALARIADDLAHRRKTLDDVWDVDKKSEYLNELDTEGVLPTAADLLTSGPLKSAKAVKTVGPATVPLASSAPGNVVSLGASRSSKPPRRTKLILHHDYGIAWTGRLQRQRSIWEELQFKLDLNEHPNAIAVLCRVLLELSVDNYIKQTKLTTAAENDALVKKLVACAEDLNTRGKVDKRYVEVVRKARTMDAIVSVDTLNKYVHSSNLAPTGEHLCALWDTFSELVVNCLNE
;
A
#
# COMPACT_ATOMS: atom_id res chain seq x y z
N MET A 1 -20.38 -35.34 -1.84
CA MET A 1 -21.80 -35.14 -1.48
C MET A 1 -22.41 -34.19 -2.49
N CYS A 2 -23.34 -34.65 -3.32
CA CYS A 2 -24.06 -33.79 -4.27
C CYS A 2 -25.20 -33.10 -3.52
N ARG A 3 -25.30 -31.78 -3.63
CA ARG A 3 -26.38 -30.97 -3.04
C ARG A 3 -27.28 -30.50 -4.17
N VAL A 4 -28.58 -30.76 -4.06
CA VAL A 4 -29.60 -30.35 -5.04
C VAL A 4 -30.36 -29.20 -4.42
N GLU A 5 -30.44 -28.08 -5.12
CA GLU A 5 -31.21 -26.91 -4.70
C GLU A 5 -32.20 -26.51 -5.79
N THR A 6 -33.32 -25.92 -5.37
CA THR A 6 -34.41 -25.49 -6.26
C THR A 6 -34.43 -23.98 -6.49
N ASP A 7 -33.86 -23.20 -5.56
CA ASP A 7 -33.72 -21.75 -5.69
C ASP A 7 -32.39 -21.37 -6.37
N ARG A 8 -32.50 -20.62 -7.47
CA ARG A 8 -31.36 -20.14 -8.26
C ARG A 8 -30.52 -19.12 -7.50
N ASP A 9 -31.12 -18.29 -6.65
CA ASP A 9 -30.40 -17.26 -5.91
C ASP A 9 -29.56 -17.86 -4.78
N GLU A 10 -30.10 -18.88 -4.10
CA GLU A 10 -29.35 -19.69 -3.12
C GLU A 10 -28.17 -20.43 -3.78
N ILE A 11 -28.39 -21.01 -4.96
CA ILE A 11 -27.31 -21.64 -5.76
C ILE A 11 -26.21 -20.61 -6.05
N ASP A 12 -26.58 -19.41 -6.50
CA ASP A 12 -25.63 -18.36 -6.84
C ASP A 12 -24.92 -17.80 -5.58
N GLU A 13 -25.54 -17.85 -4.40
CA GLU A 13 -24.86 -17.52 -3.15
C GLU A 13 -23.85 -18.59 -2.73
N ILE A 14 -24.22 -19.87 -2.81
CA ILE A 14 -23.35 -20.99 -2.50
C ILE A 14 -22.14 -21.00 -3.44
N LEU A 15 -22.37 -20.83 -4.75
CA LEU A 15 -21.32 -20.77 -5.76
C LEU A 15 -20.40 -19.57 -5.54
N TYR A 16 -20.96 -18.39 -5.21
CA TYR A 16 -20.16 -17.22 -4.86
C TYR A 16 -19.23 -17.53 -3.68
N ARG A 17 -19.78 -18.01 -2.56
CA ARG A 17 -19.00 -18.31 -1.34
C ARG A 17 -17.91 -19.36 -1.58
N ARG A 18 -18.19 -20.38 -2.40
CA ARG A 18 -17.24 -21.49 -2.68
C ARG A 18 -16.15 -21.13 -3.68
N HIS A 19 -16.47 -20.32 -4.69
CA HIS A 19 -15.59 -20.14 -5.83
C HIS A 19 -15.01 -18.72 -5.96
N THR A 20 -15.61 -17.70 -5.33
CA THR A 20 -15.07 -16.32 -5.35
C THR A 20 -14.38 -15.93 -4.03
N GLY A 21 -14.58 -16.69 -2.95
CA GLY A 21 -13.93 -16.46 -1.65
C GLY A 21 -12.67 -17.32 -1.44
N SER A 22 -11.55 -16.68 -1.11
CA SER A 22 -10.44 -17.37 -0.41
C SER A 22 -10.83 -17.50 1.06
N GLN A 23 -11.28 -18.68 1.47
CA GLN A 23 -11.49 -19.05 2.88
C GLN A 23 -10.14 -19.12 3.61
N GLY A 24 -9.51 -17.98 3.88
CA GLY A 24 -8.32 -17.89 4.74
C GLY A 24 -7.15 -18.81 4.34
N GLY A 25 -6.97 -19.11 3.05
CA GLY A 25 -5.89 -19.98 2.58
C GLY A 25 -6.16 -21.49 2.63
N VAL A 26 -7.37 -21.94 2.99
CA VAL A 26 -7.75 -23.35 2.90
C VAL A 26 -8.42 -23.62 1.54
N GLY A 27 -7.63 -24.15 0.61
CA GLY A 27 -8.10 -24.71 -0.67
C GLY A 27 -7.70 -23.90 -1.89
N GLN A 28 -7.14 -24.58 -2.90
CA GLN A 28 -7.05 -24.02 -4.25
C GLN A 28 -8.46 -23.88 -4.80
N SER A 29 -8.91 -22.65 -5.03
CA SER A 29 -10.15 -22.41 -5.77
C SER A 29 -10.02 -23.06 -7.15
N THR A 30 -10.92 -23.98 -7.49
CA THR A 30 -10.92 -24.70 -8.77
C THR A 30 -11.28 -23.83 -9.96
N TRP A 31 -11.75 -22.59 -9.73
CA TRP A 31 -12.10 -21.66 -10.79
C TRP A 31 -10.93 -20.73 -11.13
N ASP A 32 -10.66 -20.63 -12.43
CA ASP A 32 -9.72 -19.65 -12.97
C ASP A 32 -10.29 -18.21 -12.85
N ASP A 33 -9.43 -17.21 -13.00
CA ASP A 33 -9.81 -15.80 -12.87
C ASP A 33 -10.95 -15.40 -13.83
N ARG A 34 -11.07 -16.05 -15.00
CA ARG A 34 -12.12 -15.76 -16.00
C ARG A 34 -13.47 -16.35 -15.61
N GLN A 35 -13.47 -17.57 -15.09
CA GLN A 35 -14.66 -18.26 -14.60
C GLN A 35 -15.27 -17.48 -13.43
N LYS A 36 -14.42 -17.00 -12.51
CA LYS A 36 -14.85 -16.10 -11.42
C LYS A 36 -15.47 -14.82 -11.95
N ALA A 37 -14.77 -14.11 -12.85
CA ALA A 37 -15.26 -12.85 -13.42
C ALA A 37 -16.60 -13.04 -14.17
N THR A 38 -16.73 -14.10 -14.97
CA THR A 38 -17.96 -14.40 -15.72
C THR A 38 -19.13 -14.67 -14.79
N PHE A 39 -18.93 -15.45 -13.73
CA PHE A 39 -19.96 -15.73 -12.74
C PHE A 39 -20.36 -14.48 -11.95
N VAL A 40 -19.39 -13.68 -11.53
CA VAL A 40 -19.60 -12.42 -10.80
C VAL A 40 -20.38 -11.41 -11.66
N ASN A 41 -20.05 -11.30 -12.95
CA ASN A 41 -20.78 -10.45 -13.89
C ASN A 41 -22.20 -10.97 -14.14
N ARG A 42 -22.39 -12.29 -14.28
CA ARG A 42 -23.69 -12.93 -14.48
C ARG A 42 -24.63 -12.73 -13.28
N THR A 43 -24.09 -12.77 -12.07
CA THR A 43 -24.87 -12.69 -10.81
C THR A 43 -25.08 -11.25 -10.32
N GLY A 44 -24.50 -10.25 -10.98
CA GLY A 44 -24.59 -8.85 -10.55
C GLY A 44 -23.89 -8.55 -9.21
N LYS A 45 -23.25 -9.54 -8.59
CA LYS A 45 -22.54 -9.40 -7.30
C LYS A 45 -21.16 -8.75 -7.44
N GLY A 46 -20.75 -8.40 -8.65
CA GLY A 46 -19.49 -7.73 -8.97
C GLY A 46 -19.62 -6.22 -9.06
N GLY A 47 -19.11 -5.51 -8.05
CA GLY A 47 -19.08 -4.05 -8.07
C GLY A 47 -17.79 -3.42 -8.62
N LYS A 48 -16.76 -4.21 -8.96
CA LYS A 48 -15.43 -3.68 -9.34
C LYS A 48 -15.13 -3.95 -10.82
N LEU A 49 -14.99 -2.87 -11.59
CA LEU A 49 -14.52 -2.88 -12.97
C LEU A 49 -13.15 -3.59 -13.05
N ASN A 50 -13.09 -4.68 -13.83
CA ASN A 50 -11.84 -5.40 -14.08
C ASN A 50 -11.19 -4.86 -15.35
N VAL A 51 -10.07 -4.15 -15.18
CA VAL A 51 -9.37 -3.45 -16.28
C VAL A 51 -8.91 -4.42 -17.36
N ALA A 52 -8.40 -5.61 -16.99
CA ALA A 52 -7.99 -6.63 -17.93
C ALA A 52 -9.16 -7.20 -18.75
N ASP A 53 -10.36 -7.31 -18.18
CA ASP A 53 -11.54 -7.83 -18.88
C ASP A 53 -12.03 -6.83 -19.94
N GLU A 54 -12.01 -5.54 -19.59
CA GLU A 54 -12.39 -4.46 -20.49
C GLU A 54 -11.39 -4.34 -21.66
N ILE A 55 -10.08 -4.42 -21.37
CA ILE A 55 -9.03 -4.42 -22.40
C ILE A 55 -9.21 -5.63 -23.34
N GLU A 56 -9.42 -6.83 -22.81
CA GLU A 56 -9.61 -8.03 -23.64
C GLU A 56 -10.88 -7.91 -24.50
N THR A 57 -11.95 -7.33 -23.97
CA THR A 57 -13.21 -7.09 -24.70
C THR A 57 -13.00 -6.10 -25.85
N ARG A 58 -12.29 -4.99 -25.61
CA ARG A 58 -12.01 -3.99 -26.65
C ARG A 58 -11.01 -4.47 -27.70
N LEU A 59 -9.98 -5.23 -27.31
CA LEU A 59 -9.08 -5.89 -28.25
C LEU A 59 -9.79 -6.93 -29.11
N LYS A 60 -10.77 -7.66 -28.54
CA LYS A 60 -11.62 -8.59 -29.28
C LYS A 60 -12.50 -7.86 -30.29
N ALA A 61 -13.14 -6.76 -29.90
CA ALA A 61 -13.96 -5.94 -30.78
C ALA A 61 -13.15 -5.34 -31.95
N ALA A 62 -11.90 -4.94 -31.68
CA ALA A 62 -10.97 -4.43 -32.68
C ALA A 62 -10.25 -5.52 -33.52
N GLY A 63 -10.47 -6.81 -33.23
CA GLY A 63 -9.80 -7.91 -33.92
C GLY A 63 -8.29 -8.03 -33.64
N LEU A 64 -7.79 -7.39 -32.58
CA LEU A 64 -6.36 -7.29 -32.22
C LEU A 64 -5.95 -8.22 -31.07
N LEU A 65 -6.66 -9.33 -30.89
CA LEU A 65 -6.25 -10.34 -29.91
C LEU A 65 -4.95 -11.04 -30.33
N PRO A 66 -4.11 -11.47 -29.37
CA PRO A 66 -2.89 -12.20 -29.68
C PRO A 66 -3.22 -13.50 -30.42
N LYS A 67 -2.51 -13.74 -31.54
CA LYS A 67 -2.74 -14.89 -32.44
C LYS A 67 -2.39 -16.24 -31.80
N LYS A 68 -1.51 -16.23 -30.78
CA LYS A 68 -1.11 -17.39 -29.99
C LYS A 68 -1.06 -17.01 -28.50
N GLY A 69 -1.63 -17.88 -27.66
CA GLY A 69 -1.60 -17.73 -26.21
C GLY A 69 -2.82 -17.00 -25.61
N ARG A 70 -2.99 -17.16 -24.30
CA ARG A 70 -4.05 -16.49 -23.51
C ARG A 70 -3.44 -15.30 -22.77
N ILE A 71 -4.11 -14.16 -22.78
CA ILE A 71 -3.68 -12.98 -22.01
C ILE A 71 -3.76 -13.31 -20.51
N PRO A 72 -2.64 -13.25 -19.76
CA PRO A 72 -2.62 -13.44 -18.32
C PRO A 72 -3.22 -12.23 -17.61
N ARG A 73 -4.52 -12.28 -17.29
CA ARG A 73 -5.29 -11.15 -16.71
C ARG A 73 -4.68 -10.63 -15.40
N SER A 74 -4.18 -11.53 -14.55
CA SER A 74 -3.50 -11.18 -13.30
C SER A 74 -2.22 -10.35 -13.52
N ASN A 75 -1.43 -10.64 -14.56
CA ASN A 75 -0.24 -9.84 -14.87
C ASN A 75 -0.61 -8.51 -15.52
N LEU A 76 -1.61 -8.49 -16.41
CA LEU A 76 -2.09 -7.26 -17.03
C LEU A 76 -2.68 -6.28 -15.99
N ASN A 77 -3.48 -6.78 -15.03
CA ASN A 77 -4.00 -5.99 -13.92
C ASN A 77 -2.89 -5.46 -13.00
N ARG A 78 -1.79 -6.20 -12.84
CA ARG A 78 -0.61 -5.76 -12.08
C ARG A 78 0.17 -4.67 -12.81
N LEU A 79 0.37 -4.80 -14.13
CA LEU A 79 1.01 -3.77 -14.96
C LEU A 79 0.23 -2.45 -14.89
N LEU A 80 -1.08 -2.54 -15.04
CA LEU A 80 -2.00 -1.42 -15.10
C LEU A 80 -2.69 -1.17 -13.75
N SER A 81 -2.01 -1.45 -12.63
CA SER A 81 -2.57 -1.27 -11.29
C SER A 81 -2.67 0.21 -10.89
N GLY A 82 -1.73 1.03 -11.34
CA GLY A 82 -1.66 2.47 -11.07
C GLY A 82 -2.24 3.33 -12.19
N GLU A 83 -2.85 4.46 -11.84
CA GLU A 83 -3.41 5.41 -12.80
C GLU A 83 -2.34 6.02 -13.71
N ALA A 84 -1.13 6.28 -13.19
CA ALA A 84 0.00 6.74 -14.00
C ALA A 84 0.33 5.80 -15.17
N PHE A 85 0.34 4.48 -14.93
CA PHE A 85 0.62 3.47 -15.95
C PHE A 85 -0.53 3.33 -16.96
N ARG A 86 -1.78 3.45 -16.48
CA ARG A 86 -2.98 3.48 -17.34
C ARG A 86 -2.93 4.69 -18.28
N ASN A 87 -2.59 5.86 -17.77
CA ASN A 87 -2.50 7.08 -18.57
C ASN A 87 -1.42 7.00 -19.66
N ARG A 88 -0.32 6.27 -19.40
CA ARG A 88 0.75 6.02 -20.39
C ARG A 88 0.30 5.15 -21.57
N VAL A 89 -0.54 4.15 -21.33
CA VAL A 89 -1.15 3.35 -22.40
C VAL A 89 -2.43 4.00 -22.96
N GLY A 90 -2.79 5.18 -22.44
CA GLY A 90 -3.87 6.04 -22.92
C GLY A 90 -5.28 5.67 -22.43
N ILE A 91 -5.37 4.95 -21.31
CA ILE A 91 -6.65 4.60 -20.66
C ILE A 91 -6.75 5.24 -19.29
N SER A 92 -7.97 5.58 -18.85
CA SER A 92 -8.29 5.95 -17.48
C SER A 92 -9.36 5.02 -16.93
N THR A 93 -9.35 4.83 -15.62
CA THR A 93 -10.47 4.22 -14.89
C THR A 93 -11.07 5.18 -13.86
N ALA A 94 -10.84 6.49 -14.02
CA ALA A 94 -11.36 7.51 -13.11
C ALA A 94 -12.89 7.37 -12.98
N LYS A 95 -13.42 7.55 -11.76
CA LYS A 95 -14.86 7.43 -11.46
C LYS A 95 -15.47 6.04 -11.70
N GLY A 96 -14.64 4.99 -11.78
CA GLY A 96 -15.12 3.60 -11.91
C GLY A 96 -15.60 3.23 -13.31
N ARG A 97 -15.24 4.02 -14.34
CA ARG A 97 -15.54 3.76 -15.76
C ARG A 97 -14.25 3.72 -16.57
N PHE A 98 -14.19 2.85 -17.57
CA PHE A 98 -13.06 2.77 -18.49
C PHE A 98 -13.21 3.79 -19.61
N GLU A 99 -12.28 4.72 -19.69
CA GLU A 99 -12.28 5.81 -20.66
C GLU A 99 -10.93 5.87 -21.40
N PHE A 100 -10.94 6.21 -22.69
CA PHE A 100 -9.72 6.48 -23.44
C PHE A 100 -9.34 7.94 -23.28
N ILE A 101 -8.13 8.21 -22.79
CA ILE A 101 -7.56 9.57 -22.68
C ILE A 101 -6.80 9.93 -23.97
N ARG A 102 -6.39 8.92 -24.74
CA ARG A 102 -5.67 9.06 -26.01
C ARG A 102 -6.52 8.53 -27.16
N THR A 103 -6.16 8.84 -28.40
CA THR A 103 -6.86 8.32 -29.59
C THR A 103 -6.99 6.80 -29.49
N GLU A 104 -8.22 6.31 -29.69
CA GLU A 104 -8.58 4.91 -29.48
C GLU A 104 -7.68 3.95 -30.27
N GLU A 105 -7.33 4.29 -31.51
CA GLU A 105 -6.44 3.47 -32.35
C GLU A 105 -5.02 3.31 -31.78
N ALA A 106 -4.44 4.40 -31.25
CA ALA A 106 -3.08 4.38 -30.69
C ALA A 106 -3.05 3.60 -29.35
N SER A 107 -4.06 3.81 -28.50
CA SER A 107 -4.22 3.04 -27.27
C SER A 107 -4.47 1.56 -27.54
N LEU A 108 -5.28 1.21 -28.53
CA LEU A 108 -5.52 -0.19 -28.90
C LEU A 108 -4.26 -0.88 -29.44
N LYS A 109 -3.43 -0.18 -30.23
CA LYS A 109 -2.12 -0.71 -30.68
C LYS A 109 -1.17 -0.98 -29.52
N ALA A 110 -1.05 -0.04 -28.58
CA ALA A 110 -0.24 -0.21 -27.38
C ALA A 110 -0.72 -1.39 -26.52
N LEU A 111 -2.03 -1.48 -26.28
CA LEU A 111 -2.64 -2.56 -25.51
C LEU A 111 -2.49 -3.92 -26.22
N ALA A 112 -2.60 -3.96 -27.54
CA ALA A 112 -2.41 -5.18 -28.33
C ALA A 112 -0.97 -5.71 -28.21
N ARG A 113 0.02 -4.81 -28.29
CA ARG A 113 1.43 -5.19 -28.10
C ARG A 113 1.69 -5.73 -26.70
N ILE A 114 1.22 -5.02 -25.67
CA ILE A 114 1.35 -5.46 -24.28
C ILE A 114 0.67 -6.81 -24.07
N ALA A 115 -0.52 -7.02 -24.63
CA ALA A 115 -1.22 -8.28 -24.57
C ALA A 115 -0.44 -9.43 -25.25
N ASP A 116 0.19 -9.16 -26.39
CA ASP A 116 1.00 -10.13 -27.12
C ASP A 116 2.31 -10.48 -26.39
N ASP A 117 2.98 -9.49 -25.80
CA ASP A 117 4.19 -9.67 -25.00
C ASP A 117 3.94 -10.53 -23.76
N LEU A 118 2.80 -10.33 -23.10
CA LEU A 118 2.38 -11.14 -21.95
C LEU A 118 1.90 -12.54 -22.39
N ALA A 119 1.22 -12.67 -23.53
CA ALA A 119 0.74 -13.96 -24.05
C ALA A 119 1.90 -14.88 -24.46
N HIS A 120 2.96 -14.31 -25.06
CA HIS A 120 4.17 -15.05 -25.46
C HIS A 120 5.20 -15.22 -24.33
N ARG A 121 4.88 -14.75 -23.11
CA ARG A 121 5.80 -14.74 -21.95
C ARG A 121 7.12 -14.02 -22.22
N ARG A 122 7.14 -13.05 -23.14
CA ARG A 122 8.29 -12.15 -23.37
C ARG A 122 8.52 -11.24 -22.16
N LYS A 123 7.43 -10.92 -21.45
CA LYS A 123 7.46 -10.29 -20.13
C LYS A 123 6.72 -11.21 -19.13
N THR A 124 7.36 -11.45 -18.01
CA THR A 124 6.93 -12.39 -16.97
C THR A 124 6.41 -11.65 -15.73
N LEU A 125 6.05 -12.39 -14.68
CA LEU A 125 5.60 -11.80 -13.43
C LEU A 125 6.67 -10.87 -12.83
N ASP A 126 7.95 -11.25 -12.92
CA ASP A 126 9.07 -10.51 -12.33
C ASP A 126 9.28 -9.13 -12.99
N ASP A 127 8.86 -8.98 -14.24
CA ASP A 127 8.99 -7.74 -15.04
C ASP A 127 7.84 -6.76 -14.79
N VAL A 128 6.74 -7.26 -14.19
CA VAL A 128 5.47 -6.55 -14.06
C VAL A 128 5.08 -6.36 -12.59
N TRP A 129 5.96 -6.76 -11.66
CA TRP A 129 5.73 -6.67 -10.23
C TRP A 129 6.12 -5.31 -9.65
N ASP A 130 7.32 -4.82 -9.98
CA ASP A 130 7.91 -3.59 -9.43
C ASP A 130 7.47 -2.33 -10.20
N VAL A 131 7.34 -1.20 -9.52
CA VAL A 131 7.04 0.12 -10.13
C VAL A 131 8.17 0.54 -11.08
N ASP A 132 9.42 0.26 -10.74
CA ASP A 132 10.57 0.63 -11.57
C ASP A 132 10.61 -0.21 -12.85
N LYS A 133 10.41 -1.53 -12.73
CA LYS A 133 10.35 -2.44 -13.89
C LYS A 133 9.12 -2.20 -14.78
N LYS A 134 7.97 -1.84 -14.20
CA LYS A 134 6.79 -1.39 -14.98
C LYS A 134 7.12 -0.13 -15.78
N SER A 135 7.83 0.81 -15.15
CA SER A 135 8.24 2.06 -15.78
C SER A 135 9.26 1.80 -16.88
N GLU A 136 10.24 0.94 -16.64
CA GLU A 136 11.26 0.51 -17.60
C GLU A 136 10.62 -0.17 -18.81
N TYR A 137 9.74 -1.14 -18.61
CA TYR A 137 9.04 -1.80 -19.72
C TYR A 137 8.17 -0.84 -20.53
N LEU A 138 7.47 0.09 -19.87
CA LEU A 138 6.71 1.10 -20.60
C LEU A 138 7.62 2.12 -21.28
N ASN A 139 8.81 2.40 -20.74
CA ASN A 139 9.82 3.23 -21.41
C ASN A 139 10.38 2.53 -22.64
N GLU A 140 10.64 1.22 -22.59
CA GLU A 140 11.02 0.42 -23.77
C GLU A 140 9.96 0.56 -24.87
N LEU A 141 8.68 0.38 -24.53
CA LEU A 141 7.57 0.55 -25.48
C LEU A 141 7.43 1.99 -26.00
N ASP A 142 7.78 2.99 -25.19
CA ASP A 142 7.82 4.40 -25.59
C ASP A 142 8.96 4.65 -26.58
N THR A 143 10.15 4.10 -26.32
CA THR A 143 11.31 4.18 -27.22
C THR A 143 11.11 3.42 -28.53
N GLU A 144 10.32 2.34 -28.51
CA GLU A 144 9.88 1.61 -29.71
C GLU A 144 8.79 2.35 -30.49
N GLY A 145 8.27 3.47 -29.96
CA GLY A 145 7.21 4.28 -30.60
C GLY A 145 5.84 3.60 -30.59
N VAL A 146 5.63 2.64 -29.69
CA VAL A 146 4.39 1.84 -29.60
C VAL A 146 3.36 2.51 -28.70
N LEU A 147 3.79 3.33 -27.73
CA LEU A 147 2.89 4.04 -26.83
C LEU A 147 2.28 5.30 -27.49
N PRO A 148 1.02 5.64 -27.14
CA PRO A 148 0.38 6.86 -27.62
C PRO A 148 1.13 8.10 -27.09
N THR A 149 1.42 9.05 -27.97
CA THR A 149 2.25 10.23 -27.64
C THR A 149 1.40 11.41 -27.18
N ALA A 150 2.08 12.47 -26.70
CA ALA A 150 1.48 13.75 -26.30
C ALA A 150 0.50 14.32 -27.36
N ALA A 151 0.75 14.05 -28.65
CA ALA A 151 -0.07 14.50 -29.77
C ALA A 151 -1.45 13.81 -29.85
N ASP A 152 -1.60 12.64 -29.23
CA ASP A 152 -2.81 11.81 -29.31
C ASP A 152 -3.84 12.11 -28.21
N LEU A 153 -3.70 13.21 -27.47
CA LEU A 153 -4.63 13.57 -26.37
C LEU A 153 -6.05 13.77 -26.88
N LEU A 154 -6.97 12.89 -26.46
CA LEU A 154 -8.40 13.19 -26.49
C LEU A 154 -8.67 14.15 -25.34
N THR A 155 -8.91 15.41 -25.69
CA THR A 155 -9.17 16.45 -24.70
C THR A 155 -10.51 16.19 -24.02
N SER A 156 -10.49 15.78 -22.75
CA SER A 156 -11.67 15.85 -21.88
C SER A 156 -11.33 16.57 -20.56
N GLY A 157 -11.32 17.91 -20.61
CA GLY A 157 -11.62 18.81 -19.48
C GLY A 157 -10.51 19.09 -18.44
N PRO A 158 -10.46 20.29 -17.85
CA PRO A 158 -9.21 21.07 -17.77
C PRO A 158 -8.38 20.90 -16.49
N LEU A 159 -7.05 20.94 -16.70
CA LEU A 159 -6.02 21.14 -15.70
C LEU A 159 -6.19 22.48 -14.97
N LYS A 160 -6.05 22.48 -13.63
CA LYS A 160 -5.65 23.68 -12.90
C LYS A 160 -4.16 23.62 -12.59
N SER A 161 -3.46 24.50 -13.30
CA SER A 161 -2.09 24.94 -13.17
C SER A 161 -1.59 25.14 -11.74
N ALA A 162 -0.32 24.81 -11.57
CA ALA A 162 0.59 25.22 -10.51
C ALA A 162 0.45 26.70 -10.11
N LYS A 163 0.73 26.99 -8.82
CA LYS A 163 1.17 28.32 -8.40
C LYS A 163 2.26 28.23 -7.34
N ALA A 164 3.29 29.02 -7.59
CA ALA A 164 4.58 29.07 -6.93
C ALA A 164 4.55 29.75 -5.54
N VAL A 165 5.60 29.42 -4.80
CA VAL A 165 6.10 30.01 -3.54
C VAL A 165 6.30 31.52 -3.65
N LYS A 166 5.89 32.27 -2.61
CA LYS A 166 6.55 33.51 -2.16
C LYS A 166 6.47 33.66 -0.63
N THR A 167 7.54 34.23 -0.09
CA THR A 167 8.00 34.33 1.29
C THR A 167 7.74 35.71 1.93
N VAL A 168 7.50 35.69 3.26
CA VAL A 168 7.81 36.67 4.34
C VAL A 168 7.05 38.03 4.40
N GLY A 169 6.57 38.34 5.62
CA GLY A 169 5.67 39.46 6.03
C GLY A 169 6.35 40.83 6.26
N PRO A 170 6.00 41.67 7.30
CA PRO A 170 5.19 41.43 8.51
C PRO A 170 4.12 42.51 8.88
N ALA A 171 3.27 42.14 9.86
CA ALA A 171 2.55 42.90 10.90
C ALA A 171 2.05 44.35 10.67
N THR A 172 0.76 44.58 10.95
CA THR A 172 0.28 45.63 11.90
C THR A 172 -1.22 45.46 12.19
N VAL A 173 -1.57 45.53 13.48
CA VAL A 173 -2.93 45.65 14.02
C VAL A 173 -3.26 47.15 14.14
N PRO A 174 -4.53 47.58 14.06
CA PRO A 174 -5.20 47.96 15.31
C PRO A 174 -6.72 47.66 15.38
N LEU A 175 -7.28 48.10 16.51
CA LEU A 175 -8.41 47.61 17.30
C LEU A 175 -9.62 48.58 17.28
N ALA A 176 -10.85 48.03 17.42
CA ALA A 176 -12.11 48.65 17.90
C ALA A 176 -12.77 49.75 17.01
N SER A 177 -14.09 50.00 16.99
CA SER A 177 -15.20 49.73 17.94
C SER A 177 -16.61 49.89 17.29
N SER A 178 -17.60 49.18 17.86
CA SER A 178 -19.03 49.57 18.10
C SER A 178 -20.18 49.48 17.05
N ALA A 179 -20.99 48.40 17.20
CA ALA A 179 -22.48 48.30 17.36
C ALA A 179 -23.48 48.65 16.21
N PRO A 180 -24.78 48.24 16.29
CA PRO A 180 -25.34 46.92 16.63
C PRO A 180 -26.42 46.42 15.62
N GLY A 181 -26.72 45.12 15.65
CA GLY A 181 -28.06 44.59 15.28
C GLY A 181 -28.21 43.93 13.91
N ASN A 182 -27.99 42.61 13.83
CA ASN A 182 -29.05 41.70 13.38
C ASN A 182 -28.70 40.25 13.73
N VAL A 183 -29.64 39.61 14.41
CA VAL A 183 -29.61 38.18 14.75
C VAL A 183 -29.71 37.35 13.48
N VAL A 184 -28.59 36.77 13.07
CA VAL A 184 -28.56 35.67 12.09
C VAL A 184 -27.95 34.46 12.79
N SER A 185 -28.70 33.37 12.79
CA SER A 185 -28.35 32.09 13.36
C SER A 185 -26.98 31.61 12.88
N LEU A 186 -25.99 31.70 13.77
CA LEU A 186 -24.70 31.06 13.60
C LEU A 186 -24.91 29.54 13.68
N GLY A 187 -25.08 28.90 12.53
CA GLY A 187 -24.78 27.49 12.39
C GLY A 187 -23.34 27.29 12.85
N ALA A 188 -23.16 26.62 13.99
CA ALA A 188 -21.87 26.31 14.55
C ALA A 188 -21.02 25.62 13.48
N SER A 189 -20.07 26.36 12.91
CA SER A 189 -19.01 25.80 12.07
C SER A 189 -18.27 24.79 12.94
N ARG A 190 -18.55 23.50 12.71
CA ARG A 190 -17.80 22.41 13.34
C ARG A 190 -16.36 22.57 12.88
N SER A 191 -15.52 23.10 13.77
CA SER A 191 -14.06 23.02 13.66
C SER A 191 -13.71 21.60 13.19
N SER A 192 -13.17 21.50 11.97
CA SER A 192 -12.74 20.23 11.42
C SER A 192 -11.60 19.74 12.31
N LYS A 193 -11.88 18.74 13.15
CA LYS A 193 -10.83 18.08 13.95
C LYS A 193 -9.72 17.63 13.00
N PRO A 194 -8.45 17.81 13.36
CA PRO A 194 -7.34 17.34 12.54
C PRO A 194 -7.52 15.84 12.23
N PRO A 195 -7.16 15.39 11.02
CA PRO A 195 -7.31 14.00 10.63
C PRO A 195 -6.53 13.11 11.60
N ARG A 196 -7.23 12.15 12.22
CA ARG A 196 -6.61 11.20 13.16
C ARG A 196 -5.79 10.17 12.39
N ARG A 197 -4.61 9.83 12.91
CA ARG A 197 -3.78 8.74 12.39
C ARG A 197 -4.54 7.41 12.51
N THR A 198 -4.75 6.75 11.38
CA THR A 198 -5.48 5.47 11.30
C THR A 198 -4.55 4.27 11.21
N LYS A 199 -3.34 4.45 10.64
CA LYS A 199 -2.34 3.39 10.44
C LYS A 199 -1.16 3.56 11.39
N LEU A 200 -0.56 2.44 11.81
CA LEU A 200 0.63 2.50 12.67
C LEU A 200 1.79 3.12 11.90
N ILE A 201 2.13 2.61 10.71
CA ILE A 201 3.20 3.19 9.89
C ILE A 201 2.56 4.18 8.93
N LEU A 202 3.09 5.41 8.87
CA LEU A 202 2.57 6.42 7.96
C LEU A 202 2.92 6.07 6.51
N HIS A 203 2.10 6.51 5.56
CA HIS A 203 2.38 6.32 4.13
C HIS A 203 3.47 7.29 3.66
N HIS A 204 4.70 7.01 4.07
CA HIS A 204 5.92 7.69 3.69
C HIS A 204 6.92 6.67 3.15
N ASP A 205 7.83 7.10 2.29
CA ASP A 205 8.95 6.29 1.87
C ASP A 205 10.07 6.39 2.91
N TYR A 206 10.35 5.29 3.59
CA TYR A 206 11.39 5.21 4.60
C TYR A 206 12.75 4.81 4.02
N GLY A 207 12.86 4.63 2.69
CA GLY A 207 14.11 4.28 2.02
C GLY A 207 14.65 2.90 2.42
N ILE A 208 13.76 1.94 2.71
CA ILE A 208 14.16 0.58 3.09
C ILE A 208 14.42 -0.26 1.84
N ALA A 209 15.63 -0.80 1.71
CA ALA A 209 15.99 -1.72 0.64
C ALA A 209 15.51 -3.15 0.95
N TRP A 210 14.33 -3.51 0.44
CA TRP A 210 13.71 -4.82 0.69
C TRP A 210 14.41 -5.96 -0.07
N THR A 211 15.53 -6.43 0.46
CA THR A 211 16.23 -7.62 -0.02
C THR A 211 15.46 -8.91 0.30
N GLY A 212 15.72 -10.00 -0.42
CA GLY A 212 14.98 -11.27 -0.26
C GLY A 212 14.98 -11.84 1.17
N ARG A 213 16.04 -11.59 1.96
CA ARG A 213 16.12 -12.00 3.37
C ARG A 213 15.12 -11.27 4.27
N LEU A 214 14.62 -10.11 3.84
CA LEU A 214 13.70 -9.25 4.59
C LEU A 214 12.22 -9.48 4.23
N GLN A 215 11.90 -10.54 3.48
CA GLN A 215 10.54 -10.76 2.99
C GLN A 215 9.49 -10.83 4.11
N ARG A 216 9.86 -11.42 5.27
CA ARG A 216 8.98 -11.48 6.44
C ARG A 216 8.77 -10.10 7.06
N GLN A 217 9.85 -9.33 7.24
CA GLN A 217 9.81 -7.96 7.75
C GLN A 217 8.97 -7.07 6.83
N ARG A 218 9.15 -7.19 5.51
CA ARG A 218 8.36 -6.48 4.50
C ARG A 218 6.87 -6.78 4.62
N SER A 219 6.51 -8.06 4.77
CA SER A 219 5.10 -8.47 4.86
C SER A 219 4.43 -7.85 6.10
N ILE A 220 5.12 -7.90 7.24
CA ILE A 220 4.65 -7.30 8.50
C ILE A 220 4.57 -5.77 8.39
N TRP A 221 5.58 -5.15 7.77
CA TRP A 221 5.61 -3.72 7.51
C TRP A 221 4.40 -3.27 6.68
N GLU A 222 4.12 -3.95 5.57
CA GLU A 222 2.97 -3.65 4.71
C GLU A 222 1.64 -3.84 5.44
N GLU A 223 1.53 -4.82 6.35
CA GLU A 223 0.36 -4.99 7.21
C GLU A 223 0.15 -3.78 8.13
N LEU A 224 1.20 -3.35 8.82
CA LEU A 224 1.18 -2.21 9.75
C LEU A 224 1.01 -0.85 9.06
N GLN A 225 1.46 -0.73 7.81
CA GLN A 225 1.36 0.50 7.02
C GLN A 225 0.03 0.64 6.28
N PHE A 226 -0.47 -0.46 5.68
CA PHE A 226 -1.58 -0.36 4.73
C PHE A 226 -2.84 -1.10 5.17
N LYS A 227 -2.72 -2.20 5.91
CA LYS A 227 -3.84 -3.13 6.13
C LYS A 227 -4.54 -2.89 7.47
N LEU A 228 -3.78 -2.84 8.56
CA LEU A 228 -4.33 -2.78 9.92
C LEU A 228 -4.72 -1.36 10.31
N ASP A 229 -5.85 -1.20 10.99
CA ASP A 229 -6.32 0.08 11.52
C ASP A 229 -6.13 0.15 13.05
N LEU A 230 -5.63 1.26 13.56
CA LEU A 230 -5.32 1.46 14.99
C LEU A 230 -6.54 1.40 15.91
N ASN A 231 -7.73 1.74 15.41
CA ASN A 231 -8.96 1.70 16.21
C ASN A 231 -9.61 0.31 16.16
N GLU A 232 -9.51 -0.37 15.03
CA GLU A 232 -10.15 -1.68 14.83
C GLU A 232 -9.25 -2.85 15.26
N HIS A 233 -7.93 -2.72 15.12
CA HIS A 233 -6.96 -3.81 15.26
C HIS A 233 -5.81 -3.53 16.25
N PRO A 234 -6.02 -2.88 17.42
CA PRO A 234 -4.92 -2.47 18.31
C PRO A 234 -4.11 -3.67 18.85
N ASN A 235 -4.75 -4.81 19.13
CA ASN A 235 -4.07 -6.02 19.60
C ASN A 235 -3.14 -6.62 18.53
N ALA A 236 -3.63 -6.75 17.30
CA ALA A 236 -2.84 -7.29 16.19
C ALA A 236 -1.65 -6.37 15.89
N ILE A 237 -1.87 -5.06 15.89
CA ILE A 237 -0.83 -4.06 15.69
C ILE A 237 0.24 -4.13 16.79
N ALA A 238 -0.16 -4.30 18.06
CA ALA A 238 0.79 -4.43 19.17
C ALA A 238 1.72 -5.64 18.99
N VAL A 239 1.16 -6.80 18.67
CA VAL A 239 1.92 -8.04 18.43
C VAL A 239 2.86 -7.87 17.24
N LEU A 240 2.35 -7.39 16.11
CA LEU A 240 3.14 -7.23 14.88
C LEU A 240 4.22 -6.17 15.00
N CYS A 241 3.96 -5.06 15.70
CA CYS A 241 4.97 -4.04 16.01
C CYS A 241 6.12 -4.65 16.82
N ARG A 242 5.81 -5.45 17.85
CA ARG A 242 6.83 -6.18 18.62
C ARG A 242 7.65 -7.12 17.74
N VAL A 243 6.99 -7.93 16.91
CA VAL A 243 7.68 -8.87 16.00
C VAL A 243 8.55 -8.11 14.99
N LEU A 244 8.09 -6.98 14.46
CA LEU A 244 8.85 -6.17 13.53
C LEU A 244 10.12 -5.61 14.20
N LEU A 245 10.02 -5.09 15.43
CA LEU A 245 11.18 -4.62 16.20
C LEU A 245 12.21 -5.74 16.37
N GLU A 246 11.76 -6.92 16.82
CA GLU A 246 12.59 -8.10 17.02
C GLU A 246 13.35 -8.50 15.74
N LEU A 247 12.62 -8.67 14.63
CA LEU A 247 13.21 -9.11 13.37
C LEU A 247 14.12 -8.07 12.73
N SER A 248 13.92 -6.79 13.05
CA SER A 248 14.76 -5.71 12.55
C SER A 248 16.10 -5.71 13.26
N VAL A 249 16.11 -5.76 14.61
CA VAL A 249 17.37 -5.83 15.37
C VAL A 249 18.11 -7.14 15.13
N ASP A 250 17.39 -8.26 14.95
CA ASP A 250 18.02 -9.54 14.62
C ASP A 250 18.68 -9.52 13.23
N ASN A 251 18.07 -8.85 12.24
CA ASN A 251 18.72 -8.63 10.95
C ASN A 251 20.02 -7.85 11.14
N TYR A 252 19.96 -6.73 11.87
CA TYR A 252 21.14 -5.90 12.11
C TYR A 252 22.27 -6.67 12.77
N ILE A 253 21.99 -7.38 13.87
CA ILE A 253 22.98 -8.18 14.60
C ILE A 253 23.64 -9.21 13.67
N LYS A 254 22.84 -9.88 12.81
CA LYS A 254 23.35 -10.85 11.84
C LYS A 254 24.27 -10.23 10.79
N GLN A 255 23.84 -9.13 10.16
CA GLN A 255 24.59 -8.51 9.08
C GLN A 255 25.88 -7.85 9.56
N THR A 256 25.83 -7.19 10.72
CA THR A 256 26.97 -6.48 11.30
C THR A 256 27.89 -7.38 12.13
N LYS A 257 27.47 -8.62 12.41
CA LYS A 257 28.15 -9.57 13.32
C LYS A 257 28.45 -8.93 14.68
N LEU A 258 27.48 -8.19 15.20
CA LEU A 258 27.62 -7.45 16.45
C LEU A 258 27.91 -8.41 17.61
N THR A 259 28.98 -8.14 18.36
CA THR A 259 29.40 -9.01 19.48
C THR A 259 28.78 -8.63 20.82
N THR A 260 28.18 -7.44 20.92
CA THR A 260 27.58 -6.91 22.15
C THR A 260 26.16 -7.44 22.41
N ALA A 261 25.53 -8.06 21.42
CA ALA A 261 24.21 -8.68 21.53
C ALA A 261 24.09 -9.94 20.67
N ALA A 262 23.27 -10.88 21.12
CA ALA A 262 22.94 -12.11 20.41
C ALA A 262 21.42 -12.21 20.17
N GLU A 263 20.99 -13.04 19.20
CA GLU A 263 19.56 -13.21 18.86
C GLU A 263 18.69 -13.63 20.05
N ASN A 264 19.24 -14.44 20.96
CA ASN A 264 18.54 -14.94 22.14
C ASN A 264 18.47 -13.93 23.31
N ASP A 265 19.13 -12.78 23.17
CA ASP A 265 19.06 -11.74 24.19
C ASP A 265 17.67 -11.08 24.21
N ALA A 266 17.30 -10.53 25.38
CA ALA A 266 16.08 -9.76 25.52
C ALA A 266 16.04 -8.57 24.55
N LEU A 267 14.87 -8.30 23.97
CA LEU A 267 14.66 -7.24 22.96
C LEU A 267 15.23 -5.88 23.39
N VAL A 268 15.06 -5.47 24.65
CA VAL A 268 15.63 -4.22 25.18
C VAL A 268 17.14 -4.17 25.01
N LYS A 269 17.84 -5.26 25.34
CA LYS A 269 19.30 -5.34 25.21
C LYS A 269 19.71 -5.23 23.75
N LYS A 270 18.99 -5.89 22.84
CA LYS A 270 19.23 -5.83 21.39
C LYS A 270 19.03 -4.42 20.84
N LEU A 271 17.91 -3.75 21.18
CA LEU A 271 17.64 -2.38 20.75
C LEU A 271 18.73 -1.40 21.19
N VAL A 272 19.17 -1.48 22.45
CA VAL A 272 20.24 -0.61 22.97
C VAL A 272 21.57 -0.90 22.30
N ALA A 273 21.95 -2.17 22.14
CA ALA A 273 23.20 -2.55 21.48
C ALA A 273 23.25 -2.08 20.01
N CYS A 274 22.16 -2.28 19.26
CA CYS A 274 22.06 -1.80 17.88
C CYS A 274 22.12 -0.26 17.81
N ALA A 275 21.42 0.45 18.71
CA ALA A 275 21.45 1.91 18.75
C ALA A 275 22.85 2.47 19.06
N GLU A 276 23.58 1.83 19.98
CA GLU A 276 24.96 2.20 20.31
C GLU A 276 25.90 1.99 19.12
N ASP A 277 25.81 0.85 18.44
CA ASP A 277 26.62 0.57 17.24
C ASP A 277 26.24 1.48 16.04
N LEU A 278 24.97 1.81 15.87
CA LEU A 278 24.55 2.79 14.86
C LEU A 278 25.09 4.19 15.16
N ASN A 279 25.21 4.57 16.43
CA ASN A 279 25.79 5.85 16.83
C ASN A 279 27.32 5.88 16.61
N THR A 280 28.03 4.77 16.85
CA THR A 280 29.48 4.71 16.51
C THR A 280 29.71 4.80 15.00
N ARG A 281 28.75 4.35 14.19
CA ARG A 281 28.74 4.50 12.72
C ARG A 281 28.20 5.84 12.22
N GLY A 282 27.75 6.73 13.13
CA GLY A 282 27.21 8.04 12.78
C GLY A 282 25.84 8.04 12.11
N LYS A 283 25.06 6.94 12.22
CA LYS A 283 23.73 6.81 11.62
C LYS A 283 22.60 7.32 12.52
N VAL A 284 22.81 7.36 13.83
CA VAL A 284 21.88 7.93 14.82
C VAL A 284 22.64 8.83 15.79
N ASP A 285 21.95 9.80 16.39
CA ASP A 285 22.58 10.73 17.31
C ASP A 285 22.67 10.19 18.76
N LYS A 286 23.58 10.76 19.56
CA LYS A 286 23.78 10.35 20.95
C LYS A 286 22.56 10.60 21.85
N ARG A 287 21.72 11.59 21.52
CA ARG A 287 20.50 11.91 22.29
C ARG A 287 19.44 10.82 22.06
N TYR A 288 19.33 10.32 20.84
CA TYR A 288 18.46 9.25 20.43
C TYR A 288 18.84 7.94 21.13
N VAL A 289 20.13 7.61 21.19
CA VAL A 289 20.60 6.46 21.97
C VAL A 289 20.16 6.54 23.44
N GLU A 290 20.20 7.73 24.04
CA GLU A 290 19.74 7.92 25.42
C GLU A 290 18.22 7.73 25.56
N VAL A 291 17.43 8.12 24.55
CA VAL A 291 15.99 7.81 24.49
C VAL A 291 15.76 6.29 24.42
N VAL A 292 16.52 5.59 23.57
CA VAL A 292 16.42 4.12 23.44
C VAL A 292 16.86 3.41 24.72
N ARG A 293 17.90 3.89 25.42
CA ARG A 293 18.29 3.34 26.73
C ARG A 293 17.20 3.48 27.78
N LYS A 294 16.50 4.61 27.76
CA LYS A 294 15.35 4.84 28.63
C LYS A 294 14.16 3.95 28.30
N ALA A 295 14.13 3.23 27.18
CA ALA A 295 13.05 2.27 26.88
C ALA A 295 12.88 1.16 27.93
N ARG A 296 13.91 0.91 28.76
CA ARG A 296 13.84 -0.02 29.90
C ARG A 296 13.10 0.55 31.11
N THR A 297 13.14 1.87 31.28
CA THR A 297 12.68 2.59 32.49
C THR A 297 11.65 3.67 32.19
N MET A 298 11.27 3.86 30.93
CA MET A 298 10.22 4.79 30.53
C MET A 298 8.95 4.41 31.30
N ASP A 299 8.30 5.41 31.86
CA ASP A 299 6.94 5.29 32.39
C ASP A 299 6.10 4.46 31.43
N ALA A 300 5.19 3.65 31.97
CA ALA A 300 4.49 2.51 31.35
C ALA A 300 3.87 2.68 29.95
N ILE A 301 3.99 3.87 29.35
CA ILE A 301 3.45 4.39 28.10
C ILE A 301 4.43 4.27 26.91
N VAL A 302 5.73 4.00 27.07
CA VAL A 302 6.65 3.71 25.92
C VAL A 302 7.76 2.74 26.35
N SER A 303 7.41 1.56 26.87
CA SER A 303 8.40 0.55 27.23
C SER A 303 8.22 -0.74 26.44
N VAL A 304 9.35 -1.40 26.17
CA VAL A 304 9.37 -2.72 25.51
C VAL A 304 8.74 -3.78 26.42
N ASP A 305 8.77 -3.57 27.74
CA ASP A 305 8.06 -4.38 28.71
C ASP A 305 6.54 -4.26 28.54
N THR A 306 6.03 -3.08 28.17
CA THR A 306 4.60 -2.93 27.86
C THR A 306 4.21 -3.70 26.58
N LEU A 307 5.05 -3.70 25.54
CA LEU A 307 4.84 -4.59 24.37
C LEU A 307 4.80 -6.06 24.78
N ASN A 308 5.63 -6.47 25.73
CA ASN A 308 5.61 -7.84 26.23
C ASN A 308 4.30 -8.14 26.97
N LYS A 309 3.87 -7.20 27.82
CA LYS A 309 2.61 -7.31 28.57
C LYS A 309 1.39 -7.35 27.65
N TYR A 310 1.37 -6.64 26.52
CA TYR A 310 0.27 -6.75 25.54
C TYR A 310 0.08 -8.15 24.97
N VAL A 311 1.14 -8.96 24.93
CA VAL A 311 1.06 -10.35 24.45
C VAL A 311 0.66 -11.32 25.57
N HIS A 312 1.13 -11.07 26.80
CA HIS A 312 1.08 -12.06 27.87
C HIS A 312 0.12 -11.73 29.02
N SER A 313 -0.37 -10.49 29.13
CA SER A 313 -1.26 -10.07 30.21
C SER A 313 -2.71 -10.05 29.74
N SER A 314 -3.61 -10.70 30.48
CA SER A 314 -5.05 -10.71 30.18
C SER A 314 -5.74 -9.37 30.45
N ASN A 315 -5.16 -8.54 31.32
CA ASN A 315 -5.82 -7.36 31.88
C ASN A 315 -5.32 -6.04 31.28
N LEU A 316 -4.40 -6.09 30.30
CA LEU A 316 -3.81 -4.91 29.69
C LEU A 316 -4.10 -4.88 28.18
N ALA A 317 -4.83 -3.86 27.74
CA ALA A 317 -5.14 -3.66 26.33
C ALA A 317 -4.28 -2.53 25.71
N PRO A 318 -3.79 -2.69 24.48
CA PRO A 318 -3.10 -1.65 23.74
C PRO A 318 -4.06 -0.55 23.29
N THR A 319 -3.56 0.69 23.31
CA THR A 319 -4.27 1.86 22.79
C THR A 319 -3.53 2.41 21.57
N GLY A 320 -4.25 2.88 20.55
CA GLY A 320 -3.65 3.40 19.31
C GLY A 320 -2.63 4.51 19.54
N GLU A 321 -2.91 5.44 20.47
CA GLU A 321 -1.99 6.55 20.82
C GLU A 321 -0.66 6.06 21.39
N HIS A 322 -0.69 5.06 22.28
CA HIS A 322 0.53 4.45 22.83
C HIS A 322 1.30 3.74 21.71
N LEU A 323 0.62 2.93 20.89
CA LEU A 323 1.28 2.24 19.79
C LEU A 323 1.96 3.22 18.81
N CYS A 324 1.32 4.36 18.53
CA CYS A 324 1.91 5.44 17.74
C CYS A 324 3.16 6.02 18.41
N ALA A 325 3.08 6.40 19.68
CA ALA A 325 4.23 6.95 20.42
C ALA A 325 5.41 5.97 20.45
N LEU A 326 5.12 4.67 20.61
CA LEU A 326 6.12 3.63 20.57
C LEU A 326 6.76 3.50 19.19
N TRP A 327 5.94 3.43 18.14
CA TRP A 327 6.45 3.37 16.78
C TRP A 327 7.29 4.59 16.43
N ASP A 328 6.80 5.79 16.74
CA ASP A 328 7.51 7.04 16.42
C ASP A 328 8.87 7.09 17.13
N THR A 329 8.98 6.53 18.33
CA THR A 329 10.25 6.40 19.07
C THR A 329 11.24 5.44 18.39
N PHE A 330 10.79 4.28 17.92
CA PHE A 330 11.69 3.22 17.41
C PHE A 330 11.79 3.16 15.89
N SER A 331 10.98 3.92 15.14
CA SER A 331 10.92 3.85 13.68
C SER A 331 12.28 4.11 13.02
N GLU A 332 13.02 5.12 13.49
CA GLU A 332 14.36 5.43 12.99
C GLU A 332 15.35 4.28 13.20
N LEU A 333 15.35 3.67 14.39
CA LEU A 333 16.17 2.49 14.68
C LEU A 333 15.80 1.31 13.78
N VAL A 334 14.51 1.04 13.60
CA VAL A 334 14.02 -0.05 12.74
C VAL A 334 14.49 0.14 11.30
N VAL A 335 14.33 1.33 10.74
CA VAL A 335 14.72 1.64 9.35
C VAL A 335 16.22 1.43 9.15
N ASN A 336 17.04 1.95 10.07
CA ASN A 336 18.49 1.74 10.01
C ASN A 336 18.85 0.26 10.15
N CYS A 337 18.18 -0.48 11.03
CA CYS A 337 18.43 -1.91 11.24
C CYS A 337 18.07 -2.77 10.02
N LEU A 338 17.06 -2.38 9.24
CA LEU A 338 16.64 -3.08 8.04
C LEU A 338 17.53 -2.75 6.82
N ASN A 339 18.25 -1.63 6.85
CA ASN A 339 19.10 -1.17 5.75
C ASN A 339 20.56 -1.65 5.81
N GLU A 340 20.94 -2.42 6.84
CA GLU A 340 22.17 -3.25 6.78
C GLU A 340 21.89 -4.58 6.06
#